data_AF-A0A644V644-F1
#
_entry.id   AF-A0A644V644-F1
#
_cell.length_a   1.000
_cell.length_b   1.000
_cell.length_c   1.000
_cell.angle_alpha   90.00
_cell.angle_beta   90.00
_cell.angle_gamma   90.00
#
_symmetry.space_group_name_H-M   'P 1'
#
loop_
_entity.id
_entity.type
_entity.pdbx_description
1 polymer ?
#
loop_
_entity_poly.entity_id
_entity_poly.type
_entity_poly.pdbx_seq_one_letter_code
_entity_poly.pdbx_strand_id
1 'polypeptide(L)'
;MSLSAIRYGGILEKMKNVIYILFVVVTLLSCTDKNKQLNGTWIEKDNFRNPKTFNFMENSFQVFDGKYLIAEKIFLIKKDTFITGDYNEINKSRFKLNGNILSFINLNNDTVISSFERGDFKNPLDYFNYKKGIKICVPKLNSEEIRQTEKANSIYYDSHGNLYYNGRKTAIKDLASQFRTDGEYEIIYTLIYCDRNVSLSKLQEIKRELIKSQNYFVTYITQNNKNQLEGINVRLPHITESESILDLIPENNYEALICQITNDKILLNGKEISSNQLFQLLKDKISQKKNELNVKVYFDDKMNYERYVKELYNIRNAYYSVRREYSKIKFGDSDYELMDDSVSIKIRDLYPMRFFEINENDFKRIKYAP
;
A
#
# COMPACT_ATOMS: atom_id res chain seq x y z
N MET A 1 40.32 -21.35 -85.11
CA MET A 1 41.54 -21.38 -84.26
C MET A 1 41.25 -20.59 -83.01
N SER A 2 40.78 -21.28 -81.96
CA SER A 2 40.26 -20.66 -80.74
C SER A 2 41.36 -20.50 -79.68
N LEU A 3 41.74 -19.24 -79.53
CA LEU A 3 41.99 -18.49 -78.30
C LEU A 3 42.37 -19.24 -77.01
N SER A 4 43.60 -18.94 -76.63
CA SER A 4 44.26 -18.97 -75.32
C SER A 4 43.38 -18.65 -74.10
N ALA A 5 43.55 -19.49 -73.09
CA ALA A 5 43.11 -19.30 -71.71
C ALA A 5 43.92 -18.22 -70.99
N ILE A 6 43.23 -17.26 -70.35
CA ILE A 6 43.79 -16.38 -69.33
C ILE A 6 42.95 -16.49 -68.06
N ARG A 7 43.68 -16.62 -66.95
CA ARG A 7 43.30 -16.75 -65.53
C ARG A 7 42.06 -15.94 -65.12
N TYR A 8 41.08 -16.63 -64.53
CA TYR A 8 40.10 -16.06 -63.58
C TYR A 8 39.97 -16.99 -62.37
N GLY A 9 41.00 -17.02 -61.52
CA GLY A 9 41.09 -17.90 -60.34
C GLY A 9 41.10 -17.17 -59.00
N GLY A 10 40.61 -15.92 -58.91
CA GLY A 10 40.78 -15.10 -57.70
C GLY A 10 39.58 -14.28 -57.22
N ILE A 11 38.42 -14.33 -57.90
CA ILE A 11 37.27 -13.46 -57.57
C ILE A 11 36.06 -14.26 -57.04
N LEU A 12 35.94 -15.55 -57.35
CA LEU A 12 34.79 -16.35 -56.91
C LEU A 12 34.86 -16.79 -55.42
N GLU A 13 36.05 -16.88 -54.82
CA GLU A 13 36.19 -17.27 -53.41
C GLU A 13 35.93 -16.11 -52.44
N LYS A 14 36.19 -14.86 -52.85
CA LYS A 14 35.89 -13.69 -52.01
C LYS A 14 34.40 -13.32 -51.97
N MET A 15 33.60 -13.67 -52.98
CA MET A 15 32.16 -13.41 -52.97
C MET A 15 31.34 -14.45 -52.20
N LYS A 16 31.81 -15.71 -52.08
CA LYS A 16 31.13 -16.72 -51.25
C LYS A 16 31.30 -16.47 -49.74
N ASN A 17 32.46 -15.96 -49.32
CA ASN A 17 32.70 -15.65 -47.91
C ASN A 17 31.98 -14.36 -47.44
N VAL A 18 31.73 -13.40 -48.33
CA VAL A 18 30.99 -12.17 -47.97
C VAL A 18 29.48 -12.42 -47.86
N ILE A 19 28.91 -13.33 -48.66
CA ILE A 19 27.48 -13.70 -48.56
C ILE A 19 27.21 -14.59 -47.34
N TYR A 20 28.15 -15.47 -46.97
CA TYR A 20 28.04 -16.24 -45.72
C TYR A 20 28.22 -15.38 -44.47
N ILE A 21 29.07 -14.34 -44.49
CA ILE A 21 29.19 -13.42 -43.35
C ILE A 21 27.94 -12.53 -43.23
N LEU A 22 27.30 -12.11 -44.32
CA LEU A 22 26.03 -11.37 -44.23
C LEU A 22 24.87 -12.26 -43.72
N PHE A 23 24.80 -13.53 -44.12
CA PHE A 23 23.74 -14.44 -43.66
C PHE A 23 23.96 -14.94 -42.22
N VAL A 24 25.22 -15.11 -41.80
CA VAL A 24 25.57 -15.47 -40.41
C VAL A 24 25.42 -14.26 -39.47
N VAL A 25 25.67 -13.02 -39.94
CA VAL A 25 25.40 -11.82 -39.14
C VAL A 25 23.90 -11.53 -39.02
N VAL A 26 23.09 -11.79 -40.06
CA VAL A 26 21.63 -11.60 -39.98
C VAL A 26 20.93 -12.70 -39.17
N THR A 27 21.46 -13.92 -39.12
CA THR A 27 20.90 -14.99 -38.27
C THR A 27 21.41 -14.95 -36.83
N LEU A 28 22.65 -14.49 -36.58
CA LEU A 28 23.14 -14.24 -35.21
C LEU A 28 22.47 -13.03 -34.56
N LEU A 29 22.04 -12.01 -35.34
CA LEU A 29 21.22 -10.90 -34.84
C LEU A 29 19.75 -11.26 -34.57
N SER A 30 19.28 -12.46 -34.95
CA SER A 30 17.92 -12.93 -34.59
C SER A 30 17.87 -13.71 -33.28
N CYS A 31 19.04 -14.10 -32.75
CA CYS A 31 19.16 -14.89 -31.52
C CYS A 31 19.83 -14.14 -30.38
N THR A 32 20.57 -13.07 -30.65
CA THR A 32 20.93 -12.10 -29.62
C THR A 32 19.69 -11.31 -29.22
N ASP A 33 19.38 -11.30 -27.93
CA ASP A 33 18.43 -10.43 -27.25
C ASP A 33 16.94 -10.81 -27.18
N LYS A 34 16.49 -12.01 -27.55
CA LYS A 34 15.14 -12.46 -27.11
C LYS A 34 15.03 -12.50 -25.58
N ASN A 35 16.09 -12.92 -24.89
CA ASN A 35 16.15 -12.88 -23.42
C ASN A 35 16.15 -11.43 -22.91
N LYS A 36 16.92 -10.50 -23.51
CA LYS A 36 16.85 -9.08 -23.15
C LYS A 36 15.49 -8.44 -23.43
N GLN A 37 14.79 -8.89 -24.47
CA GLN A 37 13.43 -8.45 -24.77
C GLN A 37 12.40 -8.96 -23.76
N LEU A 38 12.67 -10.07 -23.07
CA LEU A 38 11.81 -10.57 -22.00
C LEU A 38 12.23 -10.06 -20.62
N ASN A 39 13.45 -9.54 -20.45
CA ASN A 39 13.89 -8.98 -19.17
C ASN A 39 12.95 -7.87 -18.68
N GLY A 40 12.69 -7.87 -17.37
CA GLY A 40 11.86 -6.90 -16.68
C GLY A 40 10.64 -7.51 -16.00
N THR A 41 9.83 -6.64 -15.40
CA THR A 41 8.61 -6.99 -14.68
C THR A 41 7.42 -7.12 -15.65
N TRP A 42 6.71 -8.23 -15.56
CA TRP A 42 5.52 -8.56 -16.34
C TRP A 42 4.35 -8.79 -15.40
N ILE A 43 3.25 -8.09 -15.63
CA ILE A 43 2.05 -8.17 -14.79
C ILE A 43 0.91 -8.76 -15.61
N GLU A 44 0.13 -9.66 -15.01
CA GLU A 44 -1.01 -10.29 -15.66
C GLU A 44 -2.00 -9.23 -16.17
N LYS A 45 -2.26 -9.30 -17.46
CA LYS A 45 -3.01 -8.28 -18.17
C LYS A 45 -4.48 -8.29 -17.73
N ASP A 46 -5.02 -7.11 -17.44
CA ASP A 46 -6.42 -6.87 -17.08
C ASP A 46 -6.92 -7.61 -15.80
N ASN A 47 -6.02 -8.20 -15.00
CA ASN A 47 -6.35 -8.74 -13.68
C ASN A 47 -6.06 -7.71 -12.57
N PHE A 48 -7.09 -7.02 -12.10
CA PHE A 48 -6.96 -5.95 -11.10
C PHE A 48 -7.13 -6.41 -9.65
N ARG A 49 -7.43 -7.69 -9.41
CA ARG A 49 -7.72 -8.21 -8.05
C ARG A 49 -6.49 -8.79 -7.38
N ASN A 50 -5.71 -9.58 -8.13
CA ASN A 50 -4.44 -10.16 -7.68
C ASN A 50 -3.66 -10.62 -8.92
N PRO A 51 -3.07 -9.68 -9.68
CA PRO A 51 -2.37 -10.05 -10.90
C PRO A 51 -1.13 -10.87 -10.58
N LYS A 52 -0.95 -11.98 -11.30
CA LYS A 52 0.33 -12.68 -11.28
C LYS A 52 1.42 -11.76 -11.83
N THR A 53 2.53 -11.67 -11.12
CA THR A 53 3.68 -10.86 -11.51
C THR A 53 4.90 -11.74 -11.69
N PHE A 54 5.59 -11.58 -12.81
CA PHE A 54 6.85 -12.26 -13.10
C PHE A 54 7.96 -11.25 -13.28
N ASN A 55 9.14 -11.55 -12.75
CA ASN A 55 10.33 -10.78 -13.03
C ASN A 55 11.32 -11.68 -13.78
N PHE A 56 11.48 -11.44 -15.07
CA PHE A 56 12.46 -12.17 -15.86
C PHE A 56 13.79 -11.44 -15.81
N MET A 57 14.82 -12.18 -15.39
CA MET A 57 16.21 -11.76 -15.46
C MET A 57 16.95 -12.64 -16.46
N GLU A 58 18.16 -12.26 -16.83
CA GLU A 58 18.96 -13.02 -17.80
C GLU A 58 19.23 -14.46 -17.34
N ASN A 59 19.42 -14.66 -16.03
CA ASN A 59 19.58 -15.98 -15.41
C ASN A 59 18.26 -16.74 -15.19
N SER A 60 17.11 -16.11 -15.49
CA SER A 60 15.82 -16.76 -15.42
C SER A 60 15.62 -17.76 -16.54
N PHE A 61 16.51 -17.90 -17.53
CA PHE A 61 16.32 -18.81 -18.67
C PHE A 61 17.38 -19.91 -18.70
N GLN A 62 16.95 -21.16 -18.78
CA GLN A 62 17.78 -22.32 -19.07
C GLN A 62 17.45 -22.83 -20.47
N VAL A 63 18.47 -22.91 -21.33
CA VAL A 63 18.37 -23.52 -22.66
C VAL A 63 18.58 -25.03 -22.51
N PHE A 64 17.66 -25.83 -23.04
CA PHE A 64 17.79 -27.28 -23.06
C PHE A 64 18.14 -27.78 -24.47
N ASP A 65 19.31 -28.39 -24.63
CA ASP A 65 19.71 -29.06 -25.87
C ASP A 65 19.24 -30.52 -25.84
N GLY A 66 17.94 -30.74 -26.06
CA GLY A 66 17.36 -32.07 -26.10
C GLY A 66 17.66 -32.80 -27.41
N LYS A 67 18.09 -34.07 -27.31
CA LYS A 67 18.43 -34.94 -28.45
C LYS A 67 17.28 -35.23 -29.44
N TYR A 68 16.05 -34.79 -29.18
CA TYR A 68 14.85 -35.18 -29.92
C TYR A 68 13.98 -34.05 -30.50
N LEU A 69 14.44 -32.79 -30.49
CA LEU A 69 13.70 -31.69 -31.12
C LEU A 69 14.67 -30.76 -31.87
N ILE A 70 14.92 -31.09 -33.14
CA ILE A 70 15.94 -30.43 -33.98
C ILE A 70 15.52 -29.00 -34.41
N ALA A 71 14.28 -28.56 -34.12
CA ALA A 71 13.78 -27.26 -34.59
C ALA A 71 13.31 -26.29 -33.49
N GLU A 72 13.12 -26.72 -32.23
CA GLU A 72 12.47 -25.89 -31.21
C GLU A 72 13.27 -25.89 -29.90
N LYS A 73 13.78 -24.71 -29.51
CA LYS A 73 14.43 -24.50 -28.21
C LYS A 73 13.36 -24.47 -27.12
N ILE A 74 13.45 -25.38 -26.16
CA ILE A 74 12.66 -25.35 -24.92
C ILE A 74 13.38 -24.44 -23.93
N PHE A 75 12.69 -23.43 -23.42
CA PHE A 75 13.18 -22.53 -22.39
C PHE A 75 12.56 -22.90 -21.04
N LEU A 76 13.41 -23.22 -20.05
CA LEU A 76 13.02 -23.43 -18.67
C LEU A 76 13.25 -22.16 -17.86
N ILE A 77 12.24 -21.68 -17.12
CA ILE A 77 12.39 -20.49 -16.28
C ILE A 77 12.90 -20.86 -14.89
N LYS A 78 14.01 -20.27 -14.41
CA LYS A 78 14.64 -20.60 -13.12
C LYS A 78 14.53 -19.46 -12.08
N LYS A 79 14.29 -19.89 -10.84
CA LYS A 79 13.73 -19.18 -9.65
C LYS A 79 12.20 -19.02 -9.75
N ASP A 80 11.51 -19.72 -8.84
CA ASP A 80 10.06 -19.98 -8.72
C ASP A 80 9.44 -20.74 -9.92
N THR A 81 9.96 -21.95 -10.12
CA THR A 81 9.69 -22.91 -11.21
C THR A 81 8.21 -23.03 -11.62
N PHE A 82 7.92 -22.92 -12.92
CA PHE A 82 6.67 -23.48 -13.49
C PHE A 82 6.79 -25.01 -13.53
N ILE A 83 6.35 -25.65 -12.45
CA ILE A 83 5.93 -27.05 -12.43
C ILE A 83 4.47 -27.01 -11.98
N THR A 84 3.53 -27.14 -12.93
CA THR A 84 2.16 -27.47 -12.56
C THR A 84 2.21 -28.88 -11.99
N GLY A 85 1.72 -29.05 -10.75
CA GLY A 85 1.71 -30.33 -10.07
C GLY A 85 1.14 -31.44 -10.95
N ASP A 86 1.73 -32.62 -10.79
CA ASP A 86 1.54 -33.87 -11.52
C ASP A 86 2.43 -34.04 -12.78
N TYR A 87 3.39 -34.95 -12.65
CA TYR A 87 4.44 -35.33 -13.60
C TYR A 87 3.95 -35.91 -14.94
N ASN A 88 2.66 -35.77 -15.30
CA ASN A 88 2.08 -36.35 -16.49
C ASN A 88 1.52 -35.35 -17.52
N GLU A 89 1.53 -34.04 -17.27
CA GLU A 89 1.10 -33.05 -18.26
C GLU A 89 2.17 -31.99 -18.51
N ILE A 90 3.03 -32.25 -19.50
CA ILE A 90 3.79 -31.17 -20.15
C ILE A 90 2.77 -30.30 -20.88
N ASN A 91 2.34 -29.21 -20.26
CA ASN A 91 1.52 -28.19 -20.91
C ASN A 91 2.32 -27.56 -22.06
N LYS A 92 2.13 -28.10 -23.26
CA LYS A 92 2.68 -27.59 -24.51
C LYS A 92 2.13 -26.19 -24.76
N SER A 93 2.86 -25.18 -24.34
CA SER A 93 2.50 -23.78 -24.56
C SER A 93 3.60 -23.10 -25.37
N ARG A 94 3.21 -22.34 -26.40
CA ARG A 94 4.11 -21.37 -27.05
C ARG A 94 3.84 -19.99 -26.49
N PHE A 95 4.89 -19.20 -26.31
CA PHE A 95 4.73 -17.80 -25.95
C PHE A 95 4.82 -16.91 -27.19
N LYS A 96 3.98 -15.87 -27.24
CA LYS A 96 3.97 -14.86 -28.29
C LYS A 96 4.19 -13.49 -27.65
N LEU A 97 5.25 -12.80 -28.08
CA LEU A 97 5.55 -11.43 -27.68
C LEU A 97 5.05 -10.48 -28.78
N ASN A 98 4.17 -9.54 -28.42
CA ASN A 98 3.72 -8.46 -29.30
C ASN A 98 3.84 -7.12 -28.57
N GLY A 99 4.87 -6.34 -28.90
CA GLY A 99 5.19 -5.10 -28.21
C GLY A 99 5.50 -5.36 -26.73
N ASN A 100 4.66 -4.80 -25.85
CA ASN A 100 4.75 -4.99 -24.41
C ASN A 100 3.85 -6.11 -23.88
N ILE A 101 3.24 -6.94 -24.73
CA ILE A 101 2.34 -8.03 -24.30
C ILE A 101 2.98 -9.40 -24.56
N LEU A 102 3.12 -10.22 -23.52
CA LEU A 102 3.55 -11.61 -23.57
C LEU A 102 2.35 -12.52 -23.37
N SER A 103 1.99 -13.33 -24.36
CA SER A 103 0.84 -14.26 -24.26
C SER A 103 1.31 -15.71 -24.28
N PHE A 104 0.76 -16.52 -23.38
CA PHE A 104 0.94 -17.98 -23.36
C PHE A 104 -0.23 -18.61 -24.14
N ILE A 105 0.11 -19.34 -25.20
CA ILE A 105 -0.86 -19.93 -26.13
C ILE A 105 -0.74 -21.45 -26.02
N ASN A 106 -1.86 -22.11 -25.78
CA ASN A 106 -1.94 -23.57 -25.77
C ASN A 106 -1.70 -24.11 -27.19
N LEU A 107 -0.72 -24.99 -27.37
CA LEU A 107 -0.36 -25.53 -28.69
C LEU A 107 -1.41 -26.47 -29.28
N ASN A 108 -2.30 -27.05 -28.47
CA ASN A 108 -3.27 -28.02 -28.95
C ASN A 108 -4.48 -27.37 -29.64
N ASN A 109 -4.84 -26.14 -29.24
CA ASN A 109 -6.05 -25.47 -29.71
C ASN A 109 -5.84 -23.97 -30.05
N ASP A 110 -4.60 -23.48 -30.00
CA ASP A 110 -4.22 -22.10 -30.29
C ASP A 110 -4.96 -21.03 -29.46
N THR A 111 -5.45 -21.41 -28.28
CA THR A 111 -6.11 -20.47 -27.35
C THR A 111 -5.11 -19.80 -26.43
N VAL A 112 -5.34 -18.52 -26.12
CA VAL A 112 -4.56 -17.76 -25.12
C VAL A 112 -4.97 -18.22 -23.73
N ILE A 113 -4.03 -18.79 -22.98
CA ILE A 113 -4.20 -19.23 -21.59
C ILE A 113 -4.09 -18.02 -20.66
N SER A 114 -3.09 -17.18 -20.90
CA SER A 114 -2.80 -16.01 -20.09
C SER A 114 -2.00 -14.99 -20.90
N SER A 115 -2.16 -13.72 -20.55
CA SER A 115 -1.40 -12.62 -21.14
C SER A 115 -0.83 -11.75 -20.04
N PHE A 116 0.37 -11.26 -20.26
CA PHE A 116 1.11 -10.39 -19.35
C PHE A 116 1.55 -9.15 -20.10
N GLU A 117 1.66 -8.04 -19.38
CA GLU A 117 2.06 -6.77 -19.93
C GLU A 117 3.30 -6.24 -19.21
N ARG A 118 4.27 -5.79 -19.99
CA ARG A 118 5.50 -5.17 -19.51
C ARG A 118 5.34 -3.67 -19.41
N GLY A 119 5.87 -3.13 -18.32
CA GLY A 119 6.06 -1.70 -18.11
C GLY A 119 6.86 -1.45 -16.84
N ASP A 120 7.14 -0.18 -16.55
CA ASP A 120 7.87 0.25 -15.35
C ASP A 120 6.96 0.26 -14.11
N PHE A 121 6.26 -0.86 -13.89
CA PHE A 121 5.35 -1.02 -12.77
C PHE A 121 6.12 -1.59 -11.58
N LYS A 122 6.16 -0.87 -10.46
CA LYS A 122 6.82 -1.36 -9.25
C LYS A 122 5.91 -2.29 -8.44
N ASN A 123 4.60 -2.22 -8.67
CA ASN A 123 3.58 -3.00 -7.98
C ASN A 123 2.27 -3.05 -8.79
N PRO A 124 1.28 -3.88 -8.41
CA PRO A 124 -0.04 -3.95 -9.06
C PRO A 124 -0.82 -2.63 -9.10
N LEU A 125 -0.61 -1.73 -8.14
CA LEU A 125 -1.28 -0.42 -8.11
C LEU A 125 -0.75 0.51 -9.21
N ASP A 126 0.55 0.49 -9.49
CA ASP A 126 1.16 1.24 -10.60
C ASP A 126 0.56 0.79 -11.95
N TYR A 127 0.31 -0.52 -12.10
CA TYR A 127 -0.36 -1.07 -13.28
C TYR A 127 -1.84 -0.64 -13.38
N PHE A 128 -2.57 -0.71 -12.27
CA PHE A 128 -3.95 -0.23 -12.19
C PHE A 128 -4.05 1.25 -12.58
N ASN A 129 -3.18 2.08 -12.01
CA ASN A 129 -3.06 3.50 -12.30
C ASN A 129 -2.84 3.78 -13.78
N TYR A 130 -1.85 3.11 -14.36
CA TYR A 130 -1.55 3.19 -15.78
C TYR A 130 -2.77 2.84 -16.66
N LYS A 131 -3.46 1.74 -16.35
CA LYS A 131 -4.60 1.27 -17.15
C LYS A 131 -5.84 2.12 -17.04
N LYS A 132 -6.10 2.69 -15.86
CA LYS A 132 -7.30 3.49 -15.64
C LYS A 132 -7.07 4.98 -15.89
N GLY A 133 -5.83 5.41 -16.16
CA GLY A 133 -5.48 6.82 -16.26
C GLY A 133 -5.66 7.55 -14.93
N ILE A 134 -5.52 6.81 -13.80
CA ILE A 134 -5.71 7.32 -12.44
C ILE A 134 -4.33 7.35 -11.77
N LYS A 135 -4.12 8.26 -10.82
CA LYS A 135 -2.86 8.36 -10.06
C LYS A 135 -3.12 8.11 -8.56
N ILE A 136 -3.35 6.85 -8.21
CA ILE A 136 -3.44 6.40 -6.82
C ILE A 136 -2.01 6.29 -6.27
N CYS A 137 -1.61 7.22 -5.42
CA CYS A 137 -0.35 7.08 -4.67
C CYS A 137 -0.61 6.22 -3.42
N VAL A 138 0.25 5.23 -3.18
CA VAL A 138 0.35 4.63 -1.84
C VAL A 138 0.82 5.74 -0.89
N PRO A 139 0.20 5.93 0.28
CA PRO A 139 0.69 6.92 1.25
C PRO A 139 2.15 6.67 1.58
N LYS A 140 2.92 7.75 1.78
CA LYS A 140 4.28 7.67 2.31
C LYS A 140 4.19 7.24 3.78
N LEU A 141 4.29 5.93 4.00
CA LEU A 141 4.52 5.34 5.31
C LEU A 141 5.98 5.61 5.73
N ASN A 142 6.24 5.72 7.03
CA ASN A 142 7.61 5.90 7.53
C ASN A 142 8.41 4.57 7.43
N SER A 143 9.73 4.62 7.57
CA SER A 143 10.62 3.49 7.24
C SER A 143 10.47 2.24 8.11
N GLU A 144 9.90 2.35 9.32
CA GLU A 144 9.47 1.20 10.12
C GLU A 144 8.16 0.60 9.60
N GLU A 145 7.19 1.43 9.18
CA GLU A 145 5.90 1.00 8.62
C GLU A 145 6.05 0.37 7.21
N ILE A 146 7.05 0.79 6.41
CA ILE A 146 7.32 0.22 5.08
C ILE A 146 7.90 -1.20 5.14
N ARG A 147 8.61 -1.56 6.22
CA ARG A 147 9.27 -2.88 6.30
C ARG A 147 8.33 -4.05 6.64
N GLN A 148 7.04 -3.79 6.91
CA GLN A 148 6.09 -4.82 7.40
C GLN A 148 4.77 -4.91 6.61
N THR A 149 4.61 -4.23 5.47
CA THR A 149 3.31 -4.16 4.74
C THR A 149 3.03 -5.29 3.75
N GLU A 150 3.79 -6.39 3.76
CA GLU A 150 3.47 -7.54 2.90
C GLU A 150 2.13 -8.21 3.28
N LYS A 151 1.63 -8.01 4.51
CA LYS A 151 0.31 -8.46 4.97
C LYS A 151 -0.47 -7.33 5.64
N ALA A 152 -1.38 -6.70 4.90
CA ALA A 152 -2.34 -5.74 5.45
C ALA A 152 -3.76 -6.22 5.14
N ASN A 153 -4.64 -6.07 6.13
CA ASN A 153 -6.07 -6.21 5.93
C ASN A 153 -6.63 -4.93 5.31
N SER A 154 -7.68 -5.07 4.50
CA SER A 154 -8.38 -3.94 3.90
C SER A 154 -9.86 -4.01 4.20
N ILE A 155 -10.42 -2.89 4.64
CA ILE A 155 -11.84 -2.68 4.84
C ILE A 155 -12.26 -1.50 3.98
N TYR A 156 -13.25 -1.73 3.11
CA TYR A 156 -13.93 -0.68 2.36
C TYR A 156 -15.41 -0.64 2.76
N TYR A 157 -15.92 0.53 3.10
CA TYR A 157 -17.35 0.76 3.33
C TYR A 157 -17.90 1.78 2.33
N ASP A 158 -18.83 1.34 1.48
CA ASP A 158 -19.41 2.21 0.46
C ASP A 158 -20.64 3.00 0.97
N SER A 159 -21.00 4.04 0.23
CA SER A 159 -22.15 4.90 0.48
C SER A 159 -23.51 4.20 0.35
N HIS A 160 -23.55 2.99 -0.23
CA HIS A 160 -24.74 2.16 -0.32
C HIS A 160 -24.89 1.21 0.88
N GLY A 161 -23.97 1.29 1.85
CA GLY A 161 -24.01 0.51 3.08
C GLY A 161 -23.38 -0.89 2.97
N ASN A 162 -22.62 -1.16 1.91
CA ASN A 162 -21.91 -2.43 1.77
C ASN A 162 -20.51 -2.33 2.37
N LEU A 163 -20.12 -3.35 3.14
CA LEU A 163 -18.76 -3.52 3.62
C LEU A 163 -18.04 -4.60 2.81
N TYR A 164 -16.79 -4.35 2.48
CA TYR A 164 -15.89 -5.29 1.84
C TYR A 164 -14.65 -5.48 2.71
N TYR A 165 -14.39 -6.72 3.12
CA TYR A 165 -13.16 -7.13 3.81
C TYR A 165 -12.28 -7.91 2.85
N ASN A 166 -11.05 -7.45 2.60
CA ASN A 166 -10.12 -8.03 1.64
C ASN A 166 -10.78 -8.29 0.26
N GLY A 167 -11.60 -7.33 -0.17
CA GLY A 167 -12.36 -7.36 -1.43
C GLY A 167 -13.56 -8.32 -1.46
N ARG A 168 -13.93 -8.95 -0.35
CA ARG A 168 -15.13 -9.78 -0.23
C ARG A 168 -16.21 -9.04 0.52
N LYS A 169 -17.41 -8.99 -0.05
CA LYS A 169 -18.58 -8.41 0.62
C LYS A 169 -18.86 -9.19 1.91
N THR A 170 -18.96 -8.50 3.03
CA THR A 170 -19.23 -9.10 4.34
C THR A 170 -20.11 -8.17 5.18
N ALA A 171 -20.77 -8.71 6.21
CA ALA A 171 -21.44 -7.88 7.20
C ALA A 171 -20.43 -7.39 8.24
N ILE A 172 -20.66 -6.20 8.82
CA ILE A 172 -19.80 -5.65 9.88
C ILE A 172 -19.66 -6.65 11.03
N LYS A 173 -20.78 -7.19 11.53
CA LYS A 173 -20.83 -8.15 12.64
C LYS A 173 -20.01 -9.43 12.43
N ASP A 174 -19.68 -9.76 11.18
CA ASP A 174 -18.95 -10.98 10.85
C ASP A 174 -17.43 -10.71 10.74
N LEU A 175 -16.99 -9.44 10.79
CA LEU A 175 -15.59 -9.05 10.67
C LEU A 175 -14.72 -9.77 11.70
N ALA A 176 -15.12 -9.79 12.98
CA ALA A 176 -14.33 -10.39 14.04
C ALA A 176 -13.99 -11.87 13.76
N SER A 177 -14.93 -12.61 13.16
CA SER A 177 -14.75 -14.03 12.81
C SER A 177 -13.84 -14.26 11.59
N GLN A 178 -13.59 -13.22 10.78
CA GLN A 178 -12.80 -13.33 9.55
C GLN A 178 -11.32 -13.01 9.76
N PHE A 179 -10.97 -12.36 10.87
CA PHE A 179 -9.58 -12.16 11.24
C PHE A 179 -8.97 -13.48 11.70
N ARG A 180 -8.10 -14.04 10.86
CA ARG A 180 -7.21 -15.14 11.25
C ARG A 180 -5.92 -14.53 11.75
N THR A 181 -5.59 -14.73 13.02
CA THR A 181 -4.25 -14.46 13.54
C THR A 181 -3.32 -15.55 13.03
N ASP A 182 -2.66 -15.30 11.90
CA ASP A 182 -1.57 -16.16 11.42
C ASP A 182 -0.34 -15.92 12.32
N GLY A 183 -0.35 -16.52 13.52
CA GLY A 183 0.78 -16.51 14.46
C GLY A 183 0.77 -15.38 15.51
N GLU A 184 1.38 -15.66 16.66
CA GLU A 184 1.34 -14.82 17.88
C GLU A 184 2.16 -13.52 17.81
N TYR A 185 2.79 -13.19 16.67
CA TYR A 185 3.81 -12.12 16.63
C TYR A 185 3.76 -11.19 15.39
N GLU A 186 2.78 -11.31 14.51
CA GLU A 186 2.68 -10.43 13.33
C GLU A 186 1.79 -9.21 13.62
N ILE A 187 2.36 -8.00 13.54
CA ILE A 187 1.59 -6.76 13.57
C ILE A 187 0.91 -6.61 12.20
N ILE A 188 -0.39 -6.86 12.14
CA ILE A 188 -1.18 -6.69 10.92
C ILE A 188 -1.89 -5.34 10.97
N TYR A 189 -1.56 -4.47 10.03
CA TYR A 189 -2.30 -3.21 9.83
C TYR A 189 -3.61 -3.48 9.11
N THR A 190 -4.69 -2.87 9.60
CA THR A 190 -5.98 -2.83 8.91
C THR A 190 -6.20 -1.46 8.29
N LEU A 191 -6.14 -1.42 6.95
CA LEU A 191 -6.45 -0.23 6.16
C LEU A 191 -7.96 -0.07 6.07
N ILE A 192 -8.50 1.07 6.49
CA ILE A 192 -9.93 1.35 6.44
C ILE A 192 -10.17 2.53 5.52
N TYR A 193 -10.99 2.34 4.50
CA TYR A 193 -11.51 3.39 3.66
C TYR A 193 -13.04 3.37 3.73
N CYS A 194 -13.65 4.54 3.94
CA CYS A 194 -15.09 4.69 3.77
C CYS A 194 -15.35 5.78 2.73
N ASP A 195 -16.45 5.66 1.98
CA ASP A 195 -16.92 6.76 1.14
C ASP A 195 -17.12 8.02 2.00
N ARG A 196 -16.84 9.20 1.42
CA ARG A 196 -16.74 10.48 2.15
C ARG A 196 -17.93 10.78 3.06
N ASN A 197 -19.13 10.44 2.61
CA ASN A 197 -20.41 10.74 3.26
C ASN A 197 -20.88 9.66 4.24
N VAL A 198 -20.13 8.57 4.42
CA VAL A 198 -20.46 7.52 5.39
C VAL A 198 -20.43 8.12 6.79
N SER A 199 -21.45 7.84 7.59
CA SER A 199 -21.54 8.33 8.97
C SER A 199 -20.50 7.65 9.87
N LEU A 200 -19.98 8.41 10.83
CA LEU A 200 -19.01 7.95 11.80
C LEU A 200 -19.54 6.77 12.61
N SER A 201 -20.85 6.69 12.86
CA SER A 201 -21.48 5.54 13.52
C SER A 201 -21.11 4.19 12.88
N LYS A 202 -20.96 4.14 11.54
CA LYS A 202 -20.54 2.93 10.82
C LYS A 202 -19.08 2.62 11.03
N LEU A 203 -18.23 3.63 11.06
CA LEU A 203 -16.83 3.43 11.46
C LEU A 203 -16.74 2.92 12.91
N GLN A 204 -17.55 3.43 13.83
CA GLN A 204 -17.58 2.95 15.22
C GLN A 204 -18.04 1.49 15.34
N GLU A 205 -19.00 1.07 14.52
CA GLU A 205 -19.36 -0.36 14.39
C GLU A 205 -18.16 -1.21 13.93
N ILE A 206 -17.42 -0.75 12.91
CA ILE A 206 -16.21 -1.44 12.41
C ILE A 206 -15.13 -1.49 13.51
N LYS A 207 -14.84 -0.36 14.17
CA LYS A 207 -13.84 -0.30 15.26
C LYS A 207 -14.17 -1.32 16.36
N ARG A 208 -15.44 -1.43 16.76
CA ARG A 208 -15.86 -2.40 17.78
C ARG A 208 -15.53 -3.84 17.39
N GLU A 209 -15.74 -4.21 16.13
CA GLU A 209 -15.43 -5.56 15.65
C GLU A 209 -13.92 -5.81 15.53
N LEU A 210 -13.14 -4.80 15.13
CA LEU A 210 -11.67 -4.88 15.11
C LEU A 210 -11.07 -5.04 16.51
N ILE A 211 -11.63 -4.33 17.49
CA ILE A 211 -11.20 -4.44 18.88
C ILE A 211 -11.50 -5.84 19.42
N LYS A 212 -12.67 -6.42 19.12
CA LYS A 212 -13.02 -7.80 19.49
C LYS A 212 -12.05 -8.84 18.92
N SER A 213 -11.55 -8.61 17.70
CA SER A 213 -10.57 -9.49 17.05
C SER A 213 -9.12 -9.13 17.36
N GLN A 214 -8.87 -8.25 18.34
CA GLN A 214 -7.53 -7.80 18.73
C GLN A 214 -6.72 -7.13 17.61
N ASN A 215 -7.39 -6.63 16.56
CA ASN A 215 -6.77 -5.92 15.45
C ASN A 215 -6.73 -4.42 15.76
N TYR A 216 -5.75 -4.02 16.58
CA TYR A 216 -5.69 -2.65 17.11
C TYR A 216 -4.98 -1.65 16.20
N PHE A 217 -4.18 -2.10 15.23
CA PHE A 217 -3.41 -1.22 14.34
C PHE A 217 -4.22 -0.91 13.08
N VAL A 218 -4.66 0.34 12.97
CA VAL A 218 -5.56 0.79 11.91
C VAL A 218 -4.94 1.95 11.15
N THR A 219 -5.13 1.98 9.84
CA THR A 219 -4.83 3.15 9.02
C THR A 219 -6.13 3.66 8.41
N TYR A 220 -6.59 4.85 8.81
CA TYR A 220 -7.70 5.51 8.13
C TYR A 220 -7.22 6.14 6.84
N ILE A 221 -7.77 5.70 5.73
CA ILE A 221 -7.47 6.20 4.39
C ILE A 221 -8.49 7.28 4.03
N THR A 222 -8.01 8.44 3.57
CA THR A 222 -8.83 9.51 2.98
C THR A 222 -8.30 9.85 1.59
N GLN A 223 -9.06 10.65 0.83
CA GLN A 223 -8.68 11.12 -0.48
C GLN A 223 -8.61 12.64 -0.48
N ASN A 224 -7.46 13.20 -0.86
CA ASN A 224 -7.29 14.65 -0.94
C ASN A 224 -7.93 15.25 -2.22
N ASN A 225 -7.92 16.58 -2.33
CA ASN A 225 -8.48 17.31 -3.48
C ASN A 225 -7.80 17.01 -4.82
N LYS A 226 -6.63 16.36 -4.80
CA LYS A 226 -5.88 15.91 -5.99
C LYS A 226 -6.12 14.43 -6.29
N ASN A 227 -7.14 13.83 -5.68
CA ASN A 227 -7.48 12.41 -5.78
C ASN A 227 -6.39 11.45 -5.26
N GLN A 228 -5.45 11.93 -4.45
CA GLN A 228 -4.41 11.10 -3.83
C GLN A 228 -4.92 10.52 -2.52
N LEU A 229 -4.59 9.25 -2.25
CA LEU A 229 -4.93 8.62 -0.98
C LEU A 229 -3.90 8.99 0.10
N GLU A 230 -4.39 9.36 1.26
CA GLU A 230 -3.61 9.72 2.45
C GLU A 230 -4.04 8.85 3.61
N GLY A 231 -3.09 8.41 4.45
CA GLY A 231 -3.33 7.50 5.57
C GLY A 231 -3.02 8.14 6.91
N ILE A 232 -3.83 7.83 7.93
CA ILE A 232 -3.56 8.18 9.33
C ILE A 232 -3.50 6.90 10.15
N ASN A 233 -2.33 6.60 10.70
CA ASN A 233 -2.12 5.41 11.53
C ASN A 233 -2.61 5.66 12.95
N VAL A 234 -3.50 4.81 13.45
CA VAL A 234 -4.16 4.93 14.74
C VAL A 234 -4.10 3.57 15.44
N ARG A 235 -3.84 3.60 16.74
CA ARG A 235 -3.99 2.44 17.60
C ARG A 235 -5.36 2.53 18.28
N LEU A 236 -6.21 1.54 18.03
CA LEU A 236 -7.49 1.41 18.73
C LEU A 236 -7.23 1.06 20.21
N PRO A 237 -8.12 1.49 21.12
CA PRO A 237 -8.02 1.12 22.52
C PRO A 237 -8.13 -0.39 22.69
N HIS A 238 -7.42 -0.94 23.67
CA HIS A 238 -7.63 -2.30 24.14
C HIS A 238 -8.91 -2.34 24.98
N ILE A 239 -9.70 -3.41 24.87
CA ILE A 239 -10.72 -3.68 25.88
C ILE A 239 -9.98 -4.21 27.09
N THR A 240 -9.65 -3.35 28.05
CA THR A 240 -9.53 -3.77 29.44
C THR A 240 -10.95 -3.80 30.00
N GLU A 241 -11.41 -4.97 30.43
CA GLU A 241 -12.81 -5.22 30.84
C GLU A 241 -13.32 -4.37 32.02
N SER A 242 -12.52 -3.44 32.56
CA SER A 242 -12.79 -2.79 33.84
C SER A 242 -12.43 -1.32 33.97
N GLU A 243 -11.95 -0.63 32.93
CA GLU A 243 -11.58 0.79 33.07
C GLU A 243 -12.50 1.68 32.24
N SER A 244 -13.30 2.49 32.93
CA SER A 244 -13.93 3.63 32.25
C SER A 244 -12.81 4.58 31.79
N ILE A 245 -12.97 5.26 30.65
CA ILE A 245 -12.03 6.32 30.24
C ILE A 245 -11.87 7.37 31.35
N LEU A 246 -12.84 7.51 32.26
CA LEU A 246 -12.76 8.39 33.41
C LEU A 246 -11.78 7.87 34.47
N ASP A 247 -11.59 6.55 34.58
CA ASP A 247 -10.65 5.91 35.52
C ASP A 247 -9.20 6.00 34.99
N LEU A 248 -9.05 6.17 33.67
CA LEU A 248 -7.76 6.44 33.00
C LEU A 248 -7.32 7.90 33.07
N ILE A 249 -8.18 8.80 33.56
CA ILE A 249 -7.79 10.17 33.86
C ILE A 249 -7.13 10.11 35.24
N PRO A 250 -5.81 10.32 35.36
CA PRO A 250 -5.21 10.41 36.68
C PRO A 250 -5.95 11.50 37.48
N GLU A 251 -6.19 11.27 38.77
CA GLU A 251 -6.73 12.25 39.74
C GLU A 251 -5.91 13.57 39.80
N ASN A 252 -4.82 13.65 39.03
CA ASN A 252 -4.02 14.85 38.85
C ASN A 252 -4.82 15.95 38.15
N ASN A 253 -4.69 17.18 38.67
CA ASN A 253 -5.24 18.45 38.16
C ASN A 253 -4.68 18.89 36.79
N TYR A 254 -4.58 17.99 35.81
CA TYR A 254 -4.17 18.31 34.46
C TYR A 254 -5.23 19.15 33.75
N GLU A 255 -4.78 20.13 32.98
CA GLU A 255 -5.68 20.98 32.20
C GLU A 255 -6.39 20.09 31.16
N ALA A 256 -7.72 20.16 31.12
CA ALA A 256 -8.52 19.42 30.17
C ALA A 256 -9.14 20.36 29.13
N LEU A 257 -8.84 20.11 27.85
CA LEU A 257 -9.56 20.70 26.73
C LEU A 257 -10.65 19.73 26.30
N ILE A 258 -11.89 20.22 26.29
CA ILE A 258 -13.06 19.44 25.92
C ILE A 258 -13.54 19.94 24.56
N CYS A 259 -13.48 19.06 23.57
CA CYS A 259 -13.85 19.37 22.20
C CYS A 259 -15.07 18.57 21.77
N GLN A 260 -16.05 19.23 21.15
CA GLN A 260 -17.11 18.59 20.39
C GLN A 260 -16.95 18.92 18.93
N ILE A 261 -16.93 17.90 18.08
CA ILE A 261 -16.76 18.04 16.64
C ILE A 261 -17.98 17.42 15.95
N THR A 262 -18.59 18.21 15.07
CA THR A 262 -19.74 17.83 14.24
C THR A 262 -19.40 18.08 12.76
N ASN A 263 -20.35 17.80 11.85
CA ASN A 263 -20.19 18.18 10.45
C ASN A 263 -20.03 19.70 10.27
N ASP A 264 -20.82 20.48 11.01
CA ASP A 264 -20.97 21.91 10.74
C ASP A 264 -20.06 22.78 11.60
N LYS A 265 -19.73 22.33 12.81
CA LYS A 265 -19.00 23.14 13.79
C LYS A 265 -18.06 22.33 14.69
N ILE A 266 -17.11 23.06 15.27
CA ILE A 266 -16.20 22.61 16.33
C ILE A 266 -16.44 23.50 17.54
N LEU A 267 -16.69 22.91 18.70
CA LEU A 267 -16.83 23.60 19.97
C LEU A 267 -15.67 23.19 20.88
N LEU A 268 -14.85 24.16 21.30
CA LEU A 268 -13.79 23.96 22.29
C LEU A 268 -14.20 24.65 23.59
N ASN A 269 -14.35 23.86 24.65
CA ASN A 269 -14.87 24.31 25.95
C ASN A 269 -16.17 25.13 25.80
N GLY A 270 -17.05 24.68 24.90
CA GLY A 270 -18.33 25.32 24.59
C GLY A 270 -18.26 26.51 23.62
N LYS A 271 -17.07 27.01 23.26
CA LYS A 271 -16.91 28.10 22.30
C LYS A 271 -16.71 27.56 20.89
N GLU A 272 -17.47 28.09 19.94
CA GLU A 272 -17.32 27.74 18.53
C GLU A 272 -16.00 28.28 17.97
N ILE A 273 -15.26 27.41 17.28
CA ILE A 273 -13.98 27.73 16.64
C ILE A 273 -13.88 27.04 15.26
N SER A 274 -13.01 27.55 14.40
CA SER A 274 -12.65 26.91 13.14
C SER A 274 -11.60 25.81 13.35
N SER A 275 -11.46 24.92 12.36
CA SER A 275 -10.43 23.86 12.35
C SER A 275 -9.00 24.43 12.44
N ASN A 276 -8.73 25.55 11.77
CA ASN A 276 -7.44 26.23 11.85
C ASN A 276 -7.19 26.83 13.25
N GLN A 277 -8.23 27.39 13.88
CA GLN A 277 -8.12 27.89 15.25
C GLN A 277 -7.89 26.74 16.24
N LEU A 278 -8.57 25.60 16.07
CA LEU A 278 -8.34 24.40 16.89
C LEU A 278 -6.87 23.97 16.81
N PHE A 279 -6.33 23.87 15.59
CA PHE A 279 -4.93 23.51 15.38
C PHE A 279 -3.95 24.42 16.12
N GLN A 280 -4.09 25.75 15.93
CA GLN A 280 -3.17 26.71 16.55
C GLN A 280 -3.31 26.69 18.08
N LEU A 281 -4.53 26.66 18.61
CA LEU A 281 -4.77 26.59 20.05
C LEU A 281 -4.20 25.31 20.66
N LEU A 282 -4.37 24.16 20.01
CA LEU A 282 -3.79 22.90 20.47
C LEU A 282 -2.26 22.98 20.45
N LYS A 283 -1.66 23.46 19.36
CA LYS A 283 -0.21 23.61 19.24
C LYS A 283 0.35 24.49 20.36
N ASP A 284 -0.26 25.65 20.61
CA ASP A 284 0.14 26.58 21.67
C ASP A 284 0.03 25.93 23.05
N LYS A 285 -1.11 25.30 23.35
CA LYS A 285 -1.36 24.65 24.64
C LYS A 285 -0.45 23.45 24.88
N ILE A 286 -0.22 22.59 23.87
CA ILE A 286 0.70 21.45 23.97
C ILE A 286 2.13 21.94 24.23
N SER A 287 2.56 23.02 23.57
CA SER A 287 3.88 23.62 23.79
C SER A 287 4.05 24.14 25.23
N GLN A 288 3.02 24.79 25.78
CA GLN A 288 3.05 25.37 27.13
C GLN A 288 2.92 24.33 28.25
N LYS A 289 2.02 23.35 28.08
CA LYS A 289 1.59 22.43 29.14
C LYS A 289 2.20 21.03 29.02
N LYS A 290 2.79 20.68 27.87
CA LYS A 290 3.56 19.44 27.69
C LYS A 290 2.73 18.19 28.05
N ASN A 291 3.17 17.42 29.05
CA ASN A 291 2.53 16.20 29.54
C ASN A 291 1.36 16.44 30.51
N GLU A 292 1.01 17.69 30.80
CA GLU A 292 -0.07 18.11 31.72
C GLU A 292 -1.36 18.54 31.00
N LEU A 293 -1.47 18.30 29.69
CA LEU A 293 -2.65 18.63 28.89
C LEU A 293 -3.38 17.37 28.45
N ASN A 294 -4.66 17.25 28.81
CA ASN A 294 -5.55 16.23 28.28
C ASN A 294 -6.48 16.86 27.23
N VAL A 295 -6.51 16.28 26.03
CA VAL A 295 -7.43 16.71 24.96
C VAL A 295 -8.50 15.63 24.81
N LYS A 296 -9.71 15.91 25.28
CA LYS A 296 -10.85 15.00 25.20
C LYS A 296 -11.75 15.44 24.07
N VAL A 297 -12.02 14.56 23.12
CA VAL A 297 -12.74 14.91 21.90
C VAL A 297 -13.91 13.96 21.69
N TYR A 298 -15.10 14.53 21.65
CA TYR A 298 -16.30 13.86 21.20
C TYR A 298 -16.54 14.18 19.74
N PHE A 299 -16.54 13.15 18.89
CA PHE A 299 -16.98 13.26 17.51
C PHE A 299 -18.43 12.77 17.43
N ASP A 300 -19.30 13.57 16.82
CA ASP A 300 -20.70 13.22 16.66
C ASP A 300 -20.87 11.98 15.76
N ASP A 301 -21.70 11.02 16.16
CA ASP A 301 -21.91 9.78 15.41
C ASP A 301 -22.49 10.01 14.00
N LYS A 302 -23.15 11.15 13.76
CA LYS A 302 -23.67 11.55 12.45
C LYS A 302 -22.64 12.32 11.62
N MET A 303 -21.47 12.63 12.18
CA MET A 303 -20.36 13.23 11.46
C MET A 303 -19.95 12.32 10.31
N ASN A 304 -19.60 12.88 9.16
CA ASN A 304 -19.15 12.09 8.03
C ASN A 304 -17.68 11.67 8.18
N TYR A 305 -17.30 10.59 7.50
CA TYR A 305 -15.99 9.99 7.57
C TYR A 305 -14.86 10.95 7.16
N GLU A 306 -15.03 11.69 6.07
CA GLU A 306 -14.01 12.63 5.58
C GLU A 306 -13.71 13.72 6.62
N ARG A 307 -14.75 14.26 7.24
CA ARG A 307 -14.67 15.27 8.30
C ARG A 307 -13.98 14.68 9.53
N TYR A 308 -14.29 13.44 9.92
CA TYR A 308 -13.66 12.75 11.05
C TYR A 308 -12.15 12.61 10.83
N VAL A 309 -11.75 12.05 9.69
CA VAL A 309 -10.33 11.84 9.36
C VAL A 309 -9.58 13.18 9.29
N LYS A 310 -10.20 14.21 8.71
CA LYS A 310 -9.62 15.56 8.64
C LYS A 310 -9.34 16.15 10.02
N GLU A 311 -10.29 16.12 10.94
CA GLU A 311 -10.08 16.72 12.27
C GLU A 311 -9.17 15.85 13.15
N LEU A 312 -9.22 14.53 13.00
CA LEU A 312 -8.26 13.64 13.65
C LEU A 312 -6.83 13.93 13.18
N TYR A 313 -6.63 14.11 11.87
CA TYR A 313 -5.35 14.53 11.29
C TYR A 313 -4.88 15.85 11.92
N ASN A 314 -5.79 16.82 11.98
CA ASN A 314 -5.50 18.16 12.48
C ASN A 314 -5.01 18.14 13.94
N ILE A 315 -5.70 17.40 14.80
CA ILE A 315 -5.32 17.22 16.21
C ILE A 315 -3.95 16.56 16.33
N ARG A 316 -3.72 15.47 15.58
CA ARG A 316 -2.43 14.76 15.62
C ARG A 316 -1.27 15.63 15.11
N ASN A 317 -1.52 16.38 14.06
CA ASN A 317 -0.52 17.30 13.50
C ASN A 317 -0.15 18.42 14.46
N ALA A 318 -1.02 18.84 15.38
CA ALA A 318 -0.64 19.79 16.41
C ALA A 318 0.49 19.21 17.30
N TYR A 319 0.37 17.96 17.75
CA TYR A 319 1.43 17.27 18.50
C TYR A 319 2.71 17.11 17.67
N TYR A 320 2.59 16.64 16.43
CA TYR A 320 3.75 16.50 15.55
C TYR A 320 4.46 17.83 15.30
N SER A 321 3.71 18.92 15.13
CA SER A 321 4.27 20.26 14.94
C SER A 321 5.09 20.71 16.14
N VAL A 322 4.56 20.56 17.36
CA VAL A 322 5.29 20.91 18.59
C VAL A 322 6.56 20.07 18.75
N ARG A 323 6.49 18.76 18.48
CA ARG A 323 7.65 17.87 18.55
C ARG A 323 8.73 18.25 17.53
N ARG A 324 8.34 18.54 16.28
CA ARG A 324 9.26 18.98 15.22
C ARG A 324 9.90 20.32 15.55
N GLU A 325 9.13 21.26 16.10
CA GLU A 325 9.65 22.57 16.52
C GLU A 325 10.63 22.44 17.69
N TYR A 326 10.27 21.67 18.71
CA TYR A 326 11.17 21.38 19.83
C TYR A 326 12.45 20.69 19.34
N SER A 327 12.32 19.69 18.47
CA SER A 327 13.46 18.97 17.91
C SER A 327 14.39 19.90 17.14
N LYS A 328 13.84 20.75 16.27
CA LYS A 328 14.61 21.73 15.50
C LYS A 328 15.36 22.70 16.42
N ILE A 329 14.71 23.20 17.47
CA ILE A 329 15.32 24.12 18.43
C ILE A 329 16.42 23.43 19.25
N LYS A 330 16.20 22.17 19.67
CA LYS A 330 17.09 21.47 20.59
C LYS A 330 18.24 20.73 19.91
N PHE A 331 17.99 20.15 18.73
CA PHE A 331 18.90 19.25 18.02
C PHE A 331 19.28 19.76 16.62
N GLY A 332 18.70 20.87 16.15
CA GLY A 332 18.98 21.46 14.83
C GLY A 332 18.24 20.79 13.67
N ASP A 333 17.48 19.72 13.92
CA ASP A 333 16.76 18.96 12.91
C ASP A 333 15.31 18.71 13.37
N SER A 334 14.36 18.95 12.47
CA SER A 334 12.93 18.79 12.72
C SER A 334 12.45 17.35 12.60
N ASP A 335 13.15 16.51 11.84
CA ASP A 335 12.72 15.15 11.51
C ASP A 335 13.10 14.18 12.62
N TYR A 336 12.59 14.46 13.83
CA TYR A 336 12.90 13.73 15.05
C TYR A 336 12.63 12.23 14.92
N GLU A 337 11.68 11.83 14.08
CA GLU A 337 11.30 10.43 13.82
C GLU A 337 12.37 9.64 13.04
N LEU A 338 13.33 10.33 12.44
CA LEU A 338 14.48 9.74 11.74
C LEU A 338 15.76 9.80 12.59
N MET A 339 15.68 10.38 13.79
CA MET A 339 16.77 10.41 14.75
C MET A 339 16.85 9.08 15.51
N ASP A 340 17.94 8.92 16.27
CA ASP A 340 18.13 7.82 17.21
C ASP A 340 16.88 7.62 18.10
N ASP A 341 16.49 6.36 18.31
CA ASP A 341 15.31 5.97 19.06
C ASP A 341 15.27 6.60 20.46
N SER A 342 16.42 6.73 21.11
CA SER A 342 16.51 7.35 22.44
C SER A 342 16.13 8.83 22.44
N VAL A 343 16.39 9.55 21.33
CA VAL A 343 16.00 10.95 21.15
C VAL A 343 14.52 11.03 20.79
N SER A 344 14.07 10.18 19.86
CA SER A 344 12.67 10.06 19.46
C SER A 344 11.75 9.81 20.65
N ILE A 345 12.11 8.86 21.50
CA ILE A 345 11.36 8.50 22.71
C ILE A 345 11.32 9.67 23.69
N LYS A 346 12.47 10.31 23.99
CA LYS A 346 12.51 11.48 24.89
C LYS A 346 11.60 12.61 24.43
N ILE A 347 11.54 12.90 23.13
CA ILE A 347 10.66 13.95 22.58
C ILE A 347 9.19 13.53 22.70
N ARG A 348 8.87 12.26 22.43
CA ARG A 348 7.51 11.71 22.60
C ARG A 348 7.06 11.71 24.06
N ASP A 349 7.96 11.45 25.00
CA ASP A 349 7.66 11.45 26.43
C ASP A 349 7.49 12.87 26.99
N LEU A 350 8.24 13.84 26.44
CA LEU A 350 8.10 15.25 26.80
C LEU A 350 6.79 15.85 26.27
N TYR A 351 6.38 15.46 25.07
CA TYR A 351 5.12 15.89 24.44
C TYR A 351 4.27 14.67 24.09
N PRO A 352 3.73 13.95 25.08
CA PRO A 352 2.98 12.73 24.85
C PRO A 352 1.64 13.07 24.18
N MET A 353 1.18 12.19 23.29
CA MET A 353 -0.09 12.38 22.61
C MET A 353 -1.22 11.98 23.57
N ARG A 354 -1.64 12.93 24.42
CA ARG A 354 -2.72 12.79 25.40
C ARG A 354 -4.08 13.19 24.80
N PHE A 355 -4.41 12.55 23.69
CA PHE A 355 -5.67 12.71 22.97
C PHE A 355 -6.57 11.51 23.25
N PHE A 356 -7.80 11.78 23.69
CA PHE A 356 -8.78 10.77 24.06
C PHE A 356 -10.07 10.99 23.28
N GLU A 357 -10.44 10.02 22.44
CA GLU A 357 -11.76 9.96 21.82
C GLU A 357 -12.77 9.48 22.88
N ILE A 358 -13.76 10.32 23.21
CA ILE A 358 -14.77 10.02 24.24
C ILE A 358 -16.14 9.82 23.59
N ASN A 359 -17.00 9.02 24.22
CA ASN A 359 -18.38 8.82 23.75
C ASN A 359 -19.30 9.99 24.19
N GLU A 360 -20.52 10.01 23.66
CA GLU A 360 -21.51 11.05 23.96
C GLU A 360 -21.86 11.13 25.45
N ASN A 361 -21.95 9.99 26.14
CA ASN A 361 -22.29 9.94 27.56
C ASN A 361 -21.19 10.57 28.41
N ASP A 362 -19.93 10.25 28.13
CA ASP A 362 -18.77 10.82 28.80
C ASP A 362 -18.68 12.33 28.53
N PHE A 363 -18.92 12.74 27.28
CA PHE A 363 -18.98 14.16 26.93
C PHE A 363 -20.05 14.91 27.71
N LYS A 364 -21.27 14.37 27.80
CA LYS A 364 -22.36 14.96 28.59
C LYS A 364 -21.97 15.06 30.06
N ARG A 365 -21.41 13.98 30.64
CA ARG A 365 -20.96 13.97 32.04
C ARG A 365 -19.91 15.05 32.31
N ILE A 366 -18.90 15.16 31.45
CA ILE A 366 -17.82 16.13 31.61
C ILE A 366 -18.31 17.57 31.41
N LYS A 367 -19.21 17.80 30.45
CA LYS A 367 -19.77 19.13 30.17
C LYS A 367 -20.64 19.66 31.32
N TYR A 368 -21.32 18.76 32.04
CA TYR A 368 -22.23 19.10 33.13
C TYR A 368 -21.67 18.74 34.51
N ALA A 369 -20.38 18.37 34.60
CA ALA A 369 -19.70 18.23 35.88
C ALA A 369 -19.53 19.62 36.50
N PRO A 370 -20.06 19.86 37.71
CA PRO A 370 -20.02 21.16 38.38
C PRO A 370 -18.60 21.63 38.72
#